data_AF-A0A0C2GM34-F1
#
_entry.id   AF-A0A0C2GM34-F1
#
_cell.length_a   1.000
_cell.length_b   1.000
_cell.length_c   1.000
_cell.angle_alpha   90.00
_cell.angle_beta   90.00
_cell.angle_gamma   90.00
#
_symmetry.space_group_name_H-M   'P 1'
#
loop_
_entity.id
_entity.type
_entity.pdbx_description
1 polymer ?
#
loop_
_entity_poly.entity_id
_entity_poly.type
_entity_poly.pdbx_seq_one_letter_code
_entity_poly.pdbx_strand_id
1 'polypeptide(L)'
;MVLKMLDVGLDLVIGKWLLCWFVESLPLESVLRIWDCMIYDGNDVWLFRVALCLIRANQREIGAARSLDQLILAFQKVGRSTIALYCHHLIESAKLERVSQKMIDELRMICELDVN
;
A
#
# COMPACT_ATOMS: atom_id res chain seq x y z
N MET A 1 -5.17 8.80 12.68
CA MET A 1 -5.30 8.93 14.15
C MET A 1 -4.38 7.95 14.87
N VAL A 2 -4.48 6.64 14.60
CA VAL A 2 -3.62 5.62 15.24
C VAL A 2 -2.11 5.86 15.03
N LEU A 3 -1.66 6.14 13.80
CA LEU A 3 -0.23 6.38 13.53
C LEU A 3 0.33 7.56 14.35
N LYS A 4 -0.40 8.69 14.37
CA LYS A 4 -0.07 9.87 15.19
C LYS A 4 -0.10 9.57 16.69
N MET A 5 -1.05 8.76 17.15
CA MET A 5 -1.19 8.38 18.56
C MET A 5 -0.02 7.52 19.04
N LEU A 6 0.52 6.68 18.15
CA LEU A 6 1.63 5.77 18.45
C LEU A 6 3.00 6.38 18.14
N ASP A 7 3.05 7.65 17.70
CA ASP A 7 4.26 8.35 17.27
C ASP A 7 5.09 7.57 16.24
N VAL A 8 4.40 6.96 15.27
CA VAL A 8 5.04 6.19 14.19
C VAL A 8 4.66 6.72 12.82
N GLY A 9 5.66 6.75 11.93
CA GLY A 9 5.48 7.07 10.53
C GLY A 9 4.84 5.92 9.75
N LEU A 10 4.20 6.26 8.63
CA LEU A 10 3.58 5.28 7.73
C LEU A 10 4.64 4.46 6.99
N ASP A 11 5.81 5.03 6.76
CA ASP A 11 7.00 4.42 6.16
C ASP A 11 7.42 3.13 6.87
N LEU A 12 7.27 3.06 8.19
CA LEU A 12 7.56 1.86 8.98
C LEU A 12 6.75 0.64 8.51
N VAL A 13 5.49 0.85 8.11
CA VAL A 13 4.56 -0.23 7.79
C VAL A 13 4.43 -0.47 6.28
N ILE A 14 4.42 0.58 5.46
CA ILE A 14 4.28 0.42 4.00
C ILE A 14 5.61 0.44 3.25
N GLY A 15 6.71 0.86 3.89
CA GLY A 15 8.02 0.96 3.23
C GLY A 15 8.45 -0.37 2.63
N LYS A 16 8.25 -1.47 3.36
CA LYS A 16 8.50 -2.83 2.85
C LYS A 16 7.66 -3.16 1.62
N TRP A 17 6.39 -2.77 1.58
CA TRP A 17 5.51 -3.05 0.45
C TRP A 17 5.99 -2.35 -0.81
N LEU A 18 6.32 -1.06 -0.70
CA LEU A 18 6.72 -0.25 -1.84
C LEU A 18 8.15 -0.54 -2.30
N LEU A 19 9.08 -0.83 -1.39
CA LEU A 19 10.47 -1.17 -1.74
C LEU A 19 10.59 -2.56 -2.38
N CYS A 20 9.83 -3.53 -1.88
CA CYS A 20 9.88 -4.91 -2.36
C CYS A 20 8.78 -5.22 -3.40
N TRP A 21 8.05 -4.20 -3.86
CA TRP A 21 6.96 -4.34 -4.85
C TRP A 21 5.98 -5.45 -4.46
N PHE A 22 5.63 -5.50 -3.16
CA PHE A 22 4.77 -6.49 -2.51
C PHE A 22 5.23 -7.95 -2.52
N VAL A 23 6.39 -8.31 -3.10
CA VAL A 23 6.82 -9.72 -3.26
C VAL A 23 6.90 -10.49 -1.94
N GLU A 24 7.28 -9.80 -0.86
CA GLU A 24 7.40 -10.40 0.47
C GLU A 24 6.12 -10.29 1.32
N SER A 25 5.07 -9.67 0.79
CA SER A 25 3.90 -9.24 1.58
C SER A 25 2.57 -9.77 1.08
N LEU A 26 2.47 -10.14 -0.20
CA LEU A 26 1.25 -10.67 -0.82
C LEU A 26 1.50 -12.06 -1.42
N PRO A 27 0.44 -12.86 -1.67
CA PRO A 27 0.56 -14.09 -2.43
C PRO A 27 1.13 -13.84 -3.83
N LEU A 28 1.91 -14.81 -4.34
CA LEU A 28 2.59 -14.69 -5.63
C LEU A 28 1.66 -14.31 -6.78
N GLU A 29 0.46 -14.90 -6.85
CA GLU A 29 -0.52 -14.59 -7.90
C GLU A 29 -0.93 -13.12 -7.90
N SER A 30 -1.14 -12.53 -6.72
CA SER A 30 -1.45 -11.10 -6.57
C SER A 30 -0.26 -10.24 -6.94
N VAL A 31 0.96 -10.63 -6.55
CA VAL A 31 2.19 -9.91 -6.90
C VAL A 31 2.38 -9.88 -8.42
N LEU A 32 2.32 -11.03 -9.09
CA LEU A 32 2.47 -11.12 -10.54
C LEU A 32 1.40 -10.31 -11.27
N ARG A 33 0.16 -10.32 -10.77
CA ARG A 33 -0.92 -9.54 -11.37
C ARG A 33 -0.72 -8.03 -11.24
N ILE A 34 -0.16 -7.57 -10.11
CA ILE A 34 0.22 -6.16 -9.94
C ILE A 34 1.34 -5.80 -10.93
N TRP A 35 2.33 -6.68 -11.09
CA TRP A 35 3.44 -6.46 -12.01
C TRP A 35 2.99 -6.44 -13.46
N ASP A 36 2.06 -7.30 -13.88
CA ASP A 36 1.45 -7.25 -15.22
C ASP A 36 0.89 -5.85 -15.52
N CYS A 37 0.13 -5.29 -14.57
CA CYS A 37 -0.44 -3.95 -14.71
C CYS A 37 0.63 -2.85 -14.74
N MET A 38 1.64 -2.94 -13.89
CA MET A 38 2.77 -1.98 -13.86
C MET A 38 3.56 -1.99 -15.17
N ILE A 39 3.87 -3.17 -15.70
CA ILE A 39 4.63 -3.34 -16.94
C ILE A 39 3.80 -2.83 -18.13
N TYR A 40 2.50 -3.12 -18.15
CA TYR A 40 1.59 -2.64 -19.19
C TYR A 40 1.43 -1.11 -19.19
N ASP A 41 1.19 -0.51 -18.03
CA ASP A 41 1.04 0.95 -17.91
C ASP A 41 2.39 1.70 -17.95
N GLY A 42 3.50 0.99 -17.76
CA GLY A 42 4.86 1.54 -17.77
C GLY A 42 5.15 2.50 -16.62
N ASN A 43 4.42 2.40 -15.50
CA ASN A 43 4.56 3.30 -14.36
C ASN A 43 4.23 2.61 -13.03
N ASP A 44 4.52 3.31 -11.93
CA ASP A 44 4.45 2.76 -10.58
C ASP A 44 3.19 3.16 -9.80
N VAL A 45 2.20 3.78 -10.47
CA VAL A 45 0.92 4.17 -9.88
C VAL A 45 0.22 3.00 -9.17
N TRP A 46 0.39 1.79 -9.70
CA TRP A 46 -0.24 0.58 -9.16
C TRP A 46 0.27 0.23 -7.77
N LEU A 47 1.53 0.53 -7.44
CA LEU A 47 2.05 0.30 -6.09
C LEU A 47 1.28 1.13 -5.05
N PHE A 48 1.02 2.40 -5.36
CA PHE A 48 0.28 3.31 -4.48
C PHE A 48 -1.21 2.98 -4.42
N ARG A 49 -1.84 2.67 -5.56
CA ARG A 49 -3.25 2.26 -5.61
C ARG A 49 -3.51 1.00 -4.81
N VAL A 50 -2.66 -0.01 -4.96
CA VAL A 50 -2.78 -1.28 -4.21
C VAL A 50 -2.55 -1.04 -2.72
N ALA A 51 -1.53 -0.28 -2.33
CA ALA A 51 -1.28 0.04 -0.93
C ALA A 51 -2.48 0.73 -0.28
N LEU A 52 -3.06 1.75 -0.93
CA LEU A 52 -4.23 2.46 -0.43
C LEU A 52 -5.45 1.54 -0.34
N CYS A 53 -5.72 0.75 -1.38
CA CYS A 53 -6.82 -0.19 -1.40
C CYS A 53 -6.75 -1.17 -0.22
N LEU A 54 -5.56 -1.75 0.01
CA LEU A 54 -5.29 -2.67 1.12
C LEU A 54 -5.49 -2.00 2.49
N ILE A 55 -4.98 -0.78 2.68
CA ILE A 55 -5.16 -0.02 3.92
C ILE A 55 -6.63 0.28 4.16
N ARG A 56 -7.37 0.72 3.14
CA ARG A 56 -8.80 1.06 3.25
C ARG A 56 -9.67 -0.16 3.55
N ALA A 57 -9.39 -1.28 2.91
CA ALA A 57 -10.08 -2.54 3.15
C ALA A 57 -9.90 -3.02 4.60
N ASN A 58 -8.73 -2.74 5.21
CA ASN A 58 -8.36 -3.20 6.55
C ASN A 58 -8.35 -2.07 7.60
N GLN A 59 -8.93 -0.91 7.27
CA GLN A 59 -8.84 0.31 8.10
C GLN A 59 -9.40 0.11 9.51
N ARG A 60 -10.40 -0.77 9.68
CA ARG A 60 -11.02 -1.04 10.98
C ARG A 60 -10.06 -1.76 11.92
N GLU A 61 -9.33 -2.75 11.41
CA GLU A 61 -8.35 -3.52 12.21
C GLU A 61 -7.13 -2.66 12.52
N ILE A 62 -6.59 -1.94 11.53
CA ILE A 62 -5.50 -0.98 11.72
C ILE A 62 -5.90 0.11 12.73
N GLY A 63 -7.13 0.61 12.63
CA GLY A 63 -7.71 1.62 13.53
C GLY A 63 -7.92 1.14 14.98
N ALA A 64 -8.00 -0.17 15.20
CA ALA A 64 -8.18 -0.77 16.51
C ALA A 64 -6.86 -0.93 17.29
N ALA A 65 -5.70 -0.82 16.63
CA ALA A 65 -4.40 -0.95 17.30
C ALA A 65 -4.20 0.12 18.38
N ARG A 66 -3.63 -0.30 19.52
CA ARG A 66 -3.29 0.56 20.67
C ARG A 66 -1.83 0.46 21.09
N SER A 67 -1.03 -0.38 20.42
CA SER A 67 0.42 -0.48 20.58
C SER A 67 1.09 -0.71 19.22
N LEU A 68 2.41 -0.52 19.18
CA LEU A 68 3.22 -0.76 17.98
C LEU A 68 3.12 -2.21 17.51
N ASP A 69 3.22 -3.17 18.43
CA ASP A 69 3.12 -4.61 18.09
C ASP A 69 1.76 -4.94 17.46
N GLN A 70 0.67 -4.39 18.00
CA GLN A 70 -0.67 -4.58 17.44
C GLN A 70 -0.78 -3.97 16.04
N LEU A 71 -0.17 -2.80 15.83
CA LEU A 71 -0.16 -2.15 14.52
C LEU A 71 0.61 -3.01 13.50
N ILE A 72 1.81 -3.48 13.85
CA ILE A 72 2.61 -4.36 12.99
C ILE A 72 1.84 -5.64 12.67
N LEU A 73 1.24 -6.27 13.67
CA LEU A 73 0.40 -7.47 13.48
C LEU A 73 -0.80 -7.19 12.58
N ALA A 74 -1.46 -6.04 12.71
CA ALA A 74 -2.56 -5.65 11.83
C ALA A 74 -2.08 -5.55 10.37
N PHE A 75 -0.95 -4.88 10.10
CA PHE A 75 -0.38 -4.78 8.76
C PHE A 75 0.11 -6.13 8.20
N GLN A 76 0.64 -7.02 9.03
CA GLN A 76 0.98 -8.38 8.60
C GLN A 76 -0.26 -9.17 8.17
N LYS A 77 -1.40 -8.99 8.84
CA LYS A 77 -2.66 -9.63 8.45
C LYS A 77 -3.25 -9.07 7.17
N VAL A 78 -2.98 -7.80 6.84
CA VAL A 78 -3.43 -7.21 5.56
C VAL A 78 -2.99 -8.07 4.37
N GLY A 79 -1.75 -8.56 4.38
CA GLY A 79 -1.22 -9.44 3.33
C GLY A 79 -1.92 -10.79 3.19
N ARG A 80 -2.72 -11.18 4.20
CA ARG A 80 -3.51 -12.41 4.26
C ARG A 80 -5.02 -12.14 4.21
N SER A 81 -5.44 -10.89 4.04
CA SER A 81 -6.84 -10.51 3.94
C SER A 81 -7.47 -11.04 2.66
N THR A 82 -8.80 -11.22 2.65
CA THR A 82 -9.53 -11.72 1.47
C THR A 82 -9.17 -10.94 0.20
N ILE A 83 -9.11 -9.60 0.27
CA ILE A 83 -8.76 -8.78 -0.88
C ILE A 83 -7.32 -9.02 -1.38
N ALA A 84 -6.37 -9.31 -0.48
CA ALA A 84 -4.99 -9.65 -0.84
C ALA A 84 -4.87 -11.02 -1.52
N LEU A 85 -5.76 -11.96 -1.19
CA LEU A 85 -5.75 -13.33 -1.73
C LEU A 85 -6.39 -13.44 -3.13
N TYR A 86 -7.30 -12.53 -3.51
CA TYR A 86 -8.01 -12.58 -4.80
C TYR A 86 -7.52 -11.47 -5.74
N CYS A 87 -6.49 -11.76 -6.53
CA CYS A 87 -5.77 -10.79 -7.36
C CYS A 87 -6.68 -10.00 -8.32
N HIS A 88 -7.67 -10.62 -8.93
CA HIS A 88 -8.61 -9.94 -9.85
C HIS A 88 -9.42 -8.88 -9.12
N HIS A 89 -10.00 -9.23 -7.97
CA HIS A 89 -10.78 -8.31 -7.15
C HIS A 89 -9.90 -7.20 -6.56
N LEU A 90 -8.65 -7.51 -6.21
CA LEU A 90 -7.66 -6.52 -5.77
C LEU A 90 -7.42 -5.46 -6.83
N ILE A 91 -7.14 -5.85 -8.08
CA ILE A 91 -6.87 -4.91 -9.17
C ILE A 91 -8.12 -4.08 -9.50
N GLU A 92 -9.30 -4.70 -9.56
CA GLU A 92 -10.55 -3.98 -9.80
C GLU A 92 -10.82 -2.93 -8.72
N SER A 93 -10.60 -3.28 -7.46
CA SER A 93 -10.77 -2.37 -6.33
C SER A 93 -9.72 -1.27 -6.32
N ALA A 94 -8.44 -1.61 -6.56
CA ALA A 94 -7.33 -0.66 -6.60
C ALA A 94 -7.47 0.34 -7.76
N LYS A 95 -8.09 -0.07 -8.87
CA LYS A 95 -8.40 0.83 -10.00
C LYS A 95 -9.33 1.98 -9.60
N LEU A 96 -10.15 1.81 -8.57
CA LEU A 96 -11.06 2.84 -8.06
C LEU A 96 -10.36 3.89 -7.18
N GLU A 97 -9.13 3.62 -6.73
CA GLU A 97 -8.36 4.60 -5.97
C GLU A 97 -8.00 5.79 -6.86
N ARG A 98 -8.29 7.01 -6.37
CA ARG A 98 -8.12 8.28 -7.10
C ARG A 98 -6.67 8.75 -7.08
N VAL A 99 -5.75 7.90 -7.50
CA VAL A 99 -4.32 8.20 -7.63
C VAL A 99 -3.94 8.13 -9.10
N SER A 100 -3.28 9.18 -9.59
CA SER A 100 -2.75 9.26 -10.96
C SER A 100 -1.23 9.39 -10.93
N GLN A 101 -0.57 9.03 -12.03
CA GLN A 101 0.88 9.18 -12.14
C GLN A 101 1.30 10.65 -11.96
N LYS A 102 0.57 11.58 -12.59
CA LYS A 102 0.80 13.02 -12.45
C LYS A 102 0.82 13.48 -10.99
N MET A 103 -0.12 13.00 -10.17
CA MET A 103 -0.16 13.34 -8.75
C MET A 103 1.07 12.82 -8.00
N ILE A 104 1.54 11.61 -8.33
CA ILE A 104 2.75 11.04 -7.71
C ILE A 104 3.98 11.86 -8.10
N ASP A 105 4.09 12.25 -9.37
CA ASP A 105 5.23 13.03 -9.85
C ASP A 105 5.26 14.44 -9.24
N GLU A 106 4.10 15.08 -9.09
CA GLU A 106 3.97 16.35 -8.35
C GLU A 106 4.45 16.21 -6.89
N LEU A 107 4.07 15.14 -6.21
CA LEU A 107 4.52 14.87 -4.82
C LEU A 107 6.03 14.62 -4.75
N ARG A 108 6.62 13.92 -5.73
CA ARG A 108 8.08 13.70 -5.79
C ARG A 108 8.83 15.02 -5.93
N MET A 109 8.37 15.89 -6.82
CA MET A 109 8.98 17.22 -7.00
C MET A 109 8.93 18.05 -5.71
N ILE A 110 7.81 18.01 -4.97
CA ILE A 110 7.69 18.71 -3.69
C ILE A 110 8.72 18.15 -2.68
N CYS A 111 8.83 16.82 -2.57
CA CYS A 111 9.78 16.21 -1.64
C CYS A 111 11.25 16.51 -1.98
N GLU A 112 11.61 16.64 -3.26
CA GLU A 112 12.95 17.06 -3.68
C GLU A 112 13.27 18.51 -3.29
N LEU A 113 12.26 19.38 -3.25
CA LEU A 113 12.42 20.77 -2.81
C LEU A 113 12.58 20.90 -1.30
N ASP A 114 11.92 20.04 -0.50
CA ASP A 114 12.03 20.06 0.97
C ASP A 114 13.41 19.60 1.50
N VAL A 115 14.19 18.90 0.67
CA VAL A 115 15.54 18.39 1.02
C VAL A 115 16.64 19.40 0.69
N ASN A 116 16.34 20.43 -0.12
CA ASN A 116 17.28 21.50 -0.51
C ASN A 116 17.07 22.78 0.29
#